data_AF-A0AAJ6AAX5-F1
#
_entry.id   AF-A0AAJ6AAX5-F1
#
_cell.length_a   1.000
_cell.length_b   1.000
_cell.length_c   1.000
_cell.angle_alpha   90.00
_cell.angle_beta   90.00
_cell.angle_gamma   90.00
#
_symmetry.space_group_name_H-M   'P 1'
#
loop_
_entity.id
_entity.type
_entity.pdbx_description
1 polymer ?
#
loop_
_entity_poly.entity_id
_entity_poly.type
_entity_poly.pdbx_seq_one_letter_code
_entity_poly.pdbx_strand_id
1 'polypeptide(L)' 'MTAQIIADWAIQNGFNLLDSWKYRRCDSGRTVTIEIKRLSVVLIDERVGLPPRIAAALFKDFLCGSPNSKLERLLLDR' A
#
# COMPACT_ATOMS: atom_id res chain seq x y z
N MET A 1 6.68 1.53 12.20
CA MET A 1 6.78 1.95 10.78
C MET A 1 6.30 3.40 10.67
N THR A 2 6.91 4.24 9.83
CA THR A 2 6.51 5.64 9.62
C THR A 2 6.03 5.86 8.18
N ALA A 3 5.43 7.02 7.90
CA ALA A 3 5.04 7.41 6.54
C ALA A 3 6.22 7.31 5.56
N GLN A 4 7.42 7.75 5.96
CA GLN A 4 8.61 7.68 5.12
C GLN A 4 9.00 6.24 4.77
N ILE A 5 8.96 5.32 5.73
CA ILE A 5 9.32 3.91 5.48
C ILE A 5 8.37 3.29 4.44
N ILE A 6 7.08 3.62 4.48
CA ILE A 6 6.10 3.11 3.50
C ILE A 6 6.32 3.76 2.13
N ALA A 7 6.66 5.04 2.09
CA ALA A 7 7.01 5.73 0.85
C ALA A 7 8.25 5.10 0.19
N ASP A 8 9.31 4.88 0.97
CA ASP A 8 10.54 4.24 0.47
C ASP A 8 10.25 2.82 -0.04
N TRP A 9 9.45 2.05 0.70
CA TRP A 9 9.00 0.73 0.27
C TRP A 9 8.21 0.79 -1.05
N ALA A 10 7.28 1.74 -1.19
CA ALA A 10 6.48 1.90 -2.40
C ALA A 10 7.37 2.18 -3.62
N ILE A 11 8.35 3.08 -3.47
CA ILE A 11 9.32 3.41 -4.53
C ILE A 11 10.15 2.18 -4.92
N GLN A 12 10.67 1.45 -3.93
CA GLN A 12 11.45 0.22 -4.16
C GLN A 12 10.65 -0.88 -4.86
N ASN A 13 9.32 -0.88 -4.72
CA ASN A 13 8.41 -1.87 -5.31
C ASN A 13 7.74 -1.40 -6.62
N GLY A 14 8.29 -0.34 -7.24
CA GLY A 14 7.87 0.13 -8.56
C GLY A 14 6.57 0.94 -8.56
N PHE A 15 6.14 1.47 -7.41
CA PHE A 15 5.03 2.41 -7.38
C PHE A 15 5.51 3.81 -7.75
N ASN A 16 4.73 4.49 -8.59
CA ASN A 16 4.96 5.87 -8.98
C ASN A 16 4.19 6.82 -8.06
N LEU A 17 4.81 7.94 -7.69
CA LEU A 17 4.14 9.01 -6.97
C LEU A 17 3.12 9.70 -7.90
N LEU A 18 1.87 9.77 -7.47
CA LEU A 18 0.79 10.49 -8.16
C LEU A 18 0.53 11.88 -7.57
N ASP A 19 0.51 11.94 -6.24
CA ASP A 19 0.24 13.14 -5.45
C ASP A 19 0.95 12.98 -4.10
N SER A 20 0.99 14.04 -3.29
CA SER A 20 1.57 14.03 -1.95
C SER A 20 1.09 12.80 -1.16
N TRP A 21 2.02 11.88 -0.87
CA TRP A 21 1.77 10.64 -0.12
C TRP A 21 0.83 9.63 -0.78
N LYS A 22 0.63 9.72 -2.10
CA LYS A 22 -0.17 8.79 -2.90
C LYS A 22 0.67 8.14 -3.99
N TYR A 23 0.78 6.82 -3.91
CA TYR A 23 1.61 6.01 -4.80
C TYR A 23 0.73 5.03 -5.58
N ARG A 24 1.04 4.77 -6.85
CA ARG A 24 0.30 3.83 -7.69
C ARG A 24 1.23 2.97 -8.52
N ARG A 25 0.90 1.69 -8.60
CA ARG A 25 1.47 0.75 -9.57
C ARG A 25 0.35 0.20 -10.43
N CYS A 26 0.58 0.19 -11.74
CA CYS A 26 -0.32 -0.39 -12.71
C CYS A 26 0.37 -1.59 -13.35
N ASP A 27 -0.23 -2.75 -13.17
CA ASP A 27 0.15 -4.02 -13.81
C ASP A 27 -0.95 -4.39 -14.83
N SER A 28 -0.70 -5.37 -15.71
CA SER A 28 -1.69 -5.80 -16.71
C SER A 28 -2.94 -6.36 -16.05
N GLY A 29 -3.99 -5.53 -15.94
CA GLY A 29 -5.28 -5.90 -15.32
C GLY A 29 -5.41 -5.62 -13.83
N ARG A 30 -4.42 -4.99 -13.19
CA ARG A 30 -4.46 -4.63 -11.76
C ARG A 30 -3.85 -3.25 -11.53
N THR A 31 -4.56 -2.38 -10.83
CA THR A 31 -4.05 -1.11 -10.33
C THR A 31 -4.03 -1.16 -8.81
N VAL A 32 -2.85 -0.98 -8.22
CA VAL A 32 -2.71 -0.88 -6.76
C VAL A 32 -2.35 0.56 -6.41
N THR A 33 -3.12 1.16 -5.51
CA THR A 33 -2.89 2.50 -4.99
C THR A 33 -2.61 2.43 -3.49
N ILE A 34 -1.56 3.12 -3.04
CA ILE A 34 -1.19 3.29 -1.64
C ILE A 34 -1.40 4.75 -1.27
N GLU A 35 -2.23 5.01 -0.28
CA GLU A 35 -2.39 6.34 0.30
C GLU A 35 -1.85 6.35 1.73
N ILE A 36 -0.80 7.10 1.95
CA ILE A 36 -0.19 7.27 3.27
C ILE A 36 -0.85 8.50 3.92
N LYS A 37 -1.52 8.27 5.04
CA LYS A 37 -2.15 9.31 5.85
C LYS A 37 -1.26 9.60 7.07
N ARG A 38 -1.66 10.57 7.89
CA ARG A 38 -0.88 11.02 9.05
C ARG A 38 -0.51 9.88 10.01
N LEU A 39 -1.40 8.92 10.25
CA LEU A 39 -1.22 7.83 11.22
C LEU A 39 -1.52 6.44 10.66
N SER A 40 -1.85 6.35 9.37
CA SER A 40 -2.32 5.13 8.73
C SER A 40 -1.88 5.05 7.28
N VAL A 41 -2.04 3.85 6.73
CA VAL A 41 -1.95 3.60 5.29
C VAL A 41 -3.25 2.98 4.82
N VAL A 42 -3.68 3.37 3.63
CA VAL A 42 -4.80 2.78 2.90
C VAL A 42 -4.26 2.17 1.61
N LEU A 43 -4.70 0.96 1.32
CA LEU A 43 -4.37 0.22 0.12
C LEU A 43 -5.66 -0.02 -0.65
N ILE A 44 -5.63 0.30 -1.94
CA ILE A 44 -6.75 0.14 -2.86
C ILE A 44 -6.25 -0.74 -4.00
N ASP A 45 -6.83 -1.93 -4.13
CA ASP A 45 -6.54 -2.91 -5.17
C ASP A 45 -7.70 -3.00 -6.14
N GLU A 46 -7.52 -2.47 -7.34
CA GLU A 46 -8.49 -2.43 -8.43
C GLU A 46 -8.11 -3.48 -9.46
N ARG A 47 -8.93 -4.52 -9.63
CA ARG A 47 -8.71 -5.59 -10.62
C ARG A 47 -9.79 -5.52 -11.69
N VAL A 48 -9.40 -5.70 -12.95
CA VAL A 48 -10.35 -5.67 -14.07
C VAL A 48 -11.42 -6.76 -13.86
N GLY A 49 -12.69 -6.35 -13.94
CA GLY A 49 -13.83 -7.25 -13.76
C GLY A 49 -14.19 -7.60 -12.32
N LEU A 50 -13.50 -7.03 -11.32
CA LEU A 50 -13.79 -7.24 -9.90
C LEU A 50 -14.03 -5.91 -9.18
N PRO A 51 -14.82 -5.90 -8.10
CA PRO A 51 -14.94 -4.72 -7.26
C PRO A 51 -13.60 -4.38 -6.60
N PRO A 52 -13.28 -3.08 -6.40
CA PRO A 52 -12.10 -2.66 -5.68
C PRO A 52 -12.04 -3.24 -4.27
N ARG A 53 -10.86 -3.69 -3.85
CA ARG A 53 -10.59 -4.14 -2.48
C ARG A 53 -9.85 -3.04 -1.73
N ILE A 54 -10.30 -2.73 -0.51
CA ILE A 54 -9.70 -1.68 0.31
C ILE A 54 -9.25 -2.28 1.63
N ALA A 55 -7.99 -2.05 1.99
CA ALA A 55 -7.43 -2.41 3.28
C ALA A 55 -6.78 -1.19 3.92
N ALA A 56 -6.91 -1.05 5.23
CA ALA A 56 -6.30 0.05 5.97
C ALA A 56 -5.64 -0.47 7.26
N ALA A 57 -4.53 0.15 7.64
CA ALA A 57 -3.81 -0.19 8.86
C ALA A 57 -3.19 1.05 9.50
N LEU A 58 -3.18 1.10 10.84
CA LEU A 58 -2.51 2.16 11.58
C LEU A 58 -1.02 1.85 11.66
N PHE A 59 -0.17 2.88 11.67
CA PHE A 59 1.28 2.70 11.79
C PHE A 59 1.70 1.93 13.05
N LYS A 60 0.93 2.08 14.14
CA LYS A 60 1.13 1.33 15.38
C LYS A 60 0.96 -0.18 15.20
N ASP A 61 0.12 -0.59 14.25
CA ASP A 61 -0.16 -2.01 14.02
C ASP A 61 1.05 -2.70 13.36
N PHE A 62 1.94 -1.96 12.70
CA PHE A 62 3.17 -2.47 12.09
C PHE A 62 4.35 -2.55 13.08
N LEU A 63 4.16 -2.21 14.34
CA LEU A 63 5.21 -2.29 15.36
C LEU A 63 5.42 -3.72 15.87
N CYS A 64 4.49 -4.64 15.60
CA CYS A 64 4.57 -6.05 15.97
C CYS A 64 4.74 -6.92 14.71
N GLY A 65 5.99 -7.32 14.41
CA GLY A 65 6.37 -8.11 13.23
C GLY A 65 7.26 -7.37 12.23
N SER A 66 7.74 -8.06 11.19
CA SER A 66 8.48 -7.42 10.09
C SER A 66 7.54 -6.48 9.31
N PRO A 67 7.84 -5.18 9.20
CA PRO A 67 6.94 -4.21 8.57
C PRO A 67 6.65 -4.54 7.10
N ASN A 68 7.66 -5.04 6.38
CA ASN A 68 7.52 -5.44 4.98
C ASN A 68 6.59 -6.64 4.82
N SER A 69 6.71 -7.67 5.68
CA SER A 69 5.86 -8.86 5.57
C SER A 69 4.40 -8.56 5.87
N LYS A 70 4.10 -7.58 6.74
CA LYS A 70 2.73 -7.17 7.02
C LYS A 70 2.12 -6.37 5.86
N LEU A 71 2.89 -5.50 5.22
CA LEU A 71 2.45 -4.73 4.06
C LEU A 71 2.27 -5.63 2.83
N GLU A 72 3.20 -6.55 2.60
CA GLU A 72 3.05 -7.63 1.61
C GLU A 72 1.81 -8.47 1.88
N ARG A 73 1.55 -8.85 3.14
CA ARG A 73 0.34 -9.60 3.49
C ARG A 73 -0.94 -8.82 3.23
N LEU A 74 -0.97 -7.51 3.51
CA LEU A 74 -2.11 -6.66 3.13
C LEU A 74 -2.33 -6.59 1.61
N LEU A 75 -1.28 -6.78 0.80
CA LEU A 75 -1.32 -6.74 -0.67
C LEU A 75 -1.55 -8.12 -1.32
N LEU A 76 -1.22 -9.20 -0.60
CA LEU A 76 -1.20 -10.58 -1.05
C LEU A 76 -2.27 -11.46 -0.40
N ASP A 77 -3.04 -10.97 0.58
CA ASP A 77 -4.22 -11.67 1.08
C ASP A 77 -5.18 -11.89 -0.12
N ARG A 78 -5.19 -13.15 -0.58
CA ARG A 78 -5.67 -13.61 -1.90
C ARG A 78 -7.17 -13.48 -2.04
#